data_AF-A0A953TN61-F1
#
_entry.id   AF-A0A953TN61-F1
#
_cell.length_a   1.000
_cell.length_b   1.000
_cell.length_c   1.000
_cell.angle_alpha   90.00
_cell.angle_beta   90.00
_cell.angle_gamma   90.00
#
_symmetry.space_group_name_H-M   'P 1'
#
loop_
_entity.id
_entity.type
_entity.pdbx_description
1 polymer ?
#
loop_
_entity_poly.entity_id
_entity_poly.type
_entity_poly.pdbx_seq_one_letter_code
_entity_poly.pdbx_strand_id
1 'polypeptide(L)'
;MNTFPENPESRPEAEPKIQAELTPAMPRVTEPVAGPPAEQLPAVPRDPAWSGLDVFRLLIIALVILFASVFAMLAFVPGATFKARALRLSALPELMIVAQMLAYLLLLGYMYILVTKERRSPRFWKTIHWNWPANIWPFVVGGLAMQIVFLLLGRFLPFPKETPFDALLRRPATVVLIAVFAVTLGPLMEELFFRGFLYPVLARRFGMGTGISVTAFGFGLMHAAQYGYSWASVFLIFLVGVVLGAVRARKDSVAASFLVHAAYNSTIILMLLIATDGFRHLEKLSQ
;
A
#
# COMPACT_ATOMS: atom_id res chain seq x y z
N MET A 1 107.86 21.36 0.31
CA MET A 1 106.65 21.46 1.15
C MET A 1 107.02 22.39 2.29
N ASN A 2 107.21 23.69 2.05
CA ASN A 2 106.19 24.75 1.89
C ASN A 2 105.27 24.77 3.13
N THR A 3 105.22 25.77 4.01
CA THR A 3 105.86 27.10 4.13
C THR A 3 105.64 27.57 5.59
N PHE A 4 106.62 28.32 6.11
CA PHE A 4 106.73 29.07 7.38
C PHE A 4 105.64 30.18 7.59
N PRO A 5 105.69 31.06 8.63
CA PRO A 5 105.53 30.85 10.08
C PRO A 5 104.67 31.98 10.76
N GLU A 6 104.77 32.11 12.10
CA GLU A 6 104.57 33.33 12.94
C GLU A 6 103.20 33.68 13.57
N ASN A 7 103.10 33.33 14.87
CA ASN A 7 102.76 34.12 16.10
C ASN A 7 102.67 35.67 15.94
N PRO A 8 102.05 36.50 16.83
CA PRO A 8 101.97 36.31 18.30
C PRO A 8 100.74 36.90 19.06
N GLU A 9 100.78 36.66 20.38
CA GLU A 9 99.99 37.14 21.53
C GLU A 9 99.32 38.53 21.46
N SER A 10 98.14 38.69 22.08
CA SER A 10 97.83 39.83 22.96
C SER A 10 96.52 39.62 23.77
N ARG A 11 96.41 40.36 24.87
CA ARG A 11 95.69 40.10 26.13
C ARG A 11 94.36 40.93 26.26
N PRO A 12 93.63 40.94 27.40
CA PRO A 12 92.16 40.82 27.49
C PRO A 12 91.38 42.14 27.64
N GLU A 13 90.05 42.11 27.43
CA GLU A 13 89.13 43.19 27.85
C GLU A 13 87.74 42.71 28.34
N ALA A 14 87.43 43.13 29.58
CA ALA A 14 86.18 43.53 30.27
C ALA A 14 84.75 43.01 29.91
N GLU A 15 84.02 42.59 30.97
CA GLU A 15 82.55 42.46 31.15
C GLU A 15 81.79 43.81 31.04
N PRO A 16 80.44 43.93 30.75
CA PRO A 16 79.35 43.39 31.62
C PRO A 16 77.89 43.17 31.07
N LYS A 17 77.08 42.47 31.90
CA LYS A 17 75.59 42.51 32.11
C LYS A 17 74.61 42.27 30.94
N ILE A 18 73.90 41.13 30.96
CA ILE A 18 72.56 40.93 30.37
C ILE A 18 71.76 40.02 31.34
N GLN A 19 70.92 40.62 32.19
CA GLN A 19 69.45 40.73 32.11
C GLN A 19 68.67 39.43 32.39
N ALA A 20 67.74 39.57 33.33
CA ALA A 20 66.95 38.54 33.96
C ALA A 20 66.00 37.80 32.99
N GLU A 21 65.84 36.52 33.29
CA GLU A 21 64.78 35.61 32.84
C GLU A 21 63.42 36.29 32.58
N LEU A 22 62.97 36.21 31.33
CA LEU A 22 61.57 36.37 30.94
C LEU A 22 61.06 34.98 30.52
N THR A 23 60.30 34.36 31.42
CA THR A 23 59.46 33.18 31.18
C THR A 23 58.70 33.27 29.84
N PRO A 24 58.69 32.22 29.01
CA PRO A 24 57.90 32.23 27.78
C PRO A 24 56.41 32.19 28.13
N ALA A 25 55.66 33.17 27.62
CA ALA A 25 54.21 33.24 27.76
C ALA A 25 53.53 32.02 27.12
N MET A 26 52.64 31.35 27.86
CA MET A 26 51.78 30.32 27.29
C MET A 26 50.90 30.89 26.18
N PRO A 27 50.69 30.16 25.06
CA PRO A 27 49.80 30.63 24.00
C PRO A 27 48.37 30.75 24.52
N ARG A 28 47.73 31.90 24.24
CA ARG A 28 46.29 32.11 24.49
C ARG A 28 45.51 31.02 23.77
N VAL A 29 44.71 30.26 24.51
CA VAL A 29 43.65 29.42 23.96
C VAL A 29 42.67 30.36 23.27
N THR A 30 42.67 30.36 21.94
CA THR A 30 41.63 31.00 21.14
C THR A 30 40.31 30.29 21.44
N GLU A 31 39.28 31.04 21.82
CA GLU A 31 37.92 30.51 21.96
C GLU A 31 37.52 29.73 20.69
N PRO A 32 36.76 28.62 20.80
CA PRO A 32 36.30 27.91 19.63
C PRO A 32 35.39 28.84 18.85
N VAL A 33 35.82 29.23 17.64
CA VAL A 33 34.97 29.91 16.66
C VAL A 33 33.72 29.06 16.52
N ALA A 34 32.58 29.58 16.95
CA ALA A 34 31.29 28.94 16.74
C ALA A 34 31.14 28.72 15.23
N GLY A 35 31.23 27.45 14.80
CA GLY A 35 30.96 27.09 13.41
C GLY A 35 29.56 27.58 13.03
N PRO A 36 29.31 27.86 11.73
CA PRO A 36 27.99 28.23 11.27
C PRO A 36 26.95 27.23 11.81
N PRO A 37 25.73 27.69 12.18
CA PRO A 37 24.70 26.80 12.72
C PRO A 37 24.62 25.59 11.81
N ALA A 38 24.79 24.39 12.37
CA ALA A 38 24.72 23.15 11.62
C ALA A 38 23.42 23.19 10.81
N GLU A 39 23.55 23.38 9.50
CA GLU A 39 22.44 23.40 8.59
C GLU A 39 21.74 22.06 8.78
N GLN A 40 20.55 22.08 9.39
CA GLN A 40 19.78 20.88 9.64
C GLN A 40 19.51 20.28 8.27
N LEU A 41 20.28 19.24 7.93
CA LEU A 41 20.06 18.46 6.72
C LEU A 41 18.55 18.16 6.67
N PRO A 42 17.85 18.55 5.59
CA PRO A 42 16.42 18.36 5.51
C PRO A 42 16.12 16.90 5.82
N ALA A 43 15.32 16.66 6.87
CA ALA A 43 15.02 15.32 7.34
C ALA A 43 14.59 14.47 6.13
N VAL A 44 15.26 13.34 5.90
CA VAL A 44 14.95 12.43 4.80
C VAL A 44 13.43 12.21 4.79
N PRO A 45 12.72 12.53 3.68
CA PRO A 45 11.28 12.38 3.63
C PRO A 45 10.89 10.96 4.02
N ARG A 46 9.93 10.82 4.97
CA ARG A 46 9.44 9.51 5.39
C ARG A 46 8.81 8.80 4.19
N ASP A 47 9.23 7.56 3.95
CA ASP A 47 8.60 6.65 3.00
C ASP A 47 8.02 5.45 3.77
N PRO A 48 6.69 5.22 3.78
CA PRO A 48 5.66 6.10 3.23
C PRO A 48 5.51 7.38 4.05
N ALA A 49 4.91 8.41 3.44
CA ALA A 49 4.69 9.73 4.06
C ALA A 49 3.70 9.71 5.24
N TRP A 50 2.92 8.63 5.39
CA TRP A 50 1.93 8.44 6.44
C TRP A 50 2.35 7.40 7.48
N SER A 51 1.57 7.34 8.56
CA SER A 51 1.77 6.46 9.72
C SER A 51 0.70 5.37 9.80
N GLY A 52 0.85 4.44 10.75
CA GLY A 52 -0.20 3.45 11.04
C GLY A 52 -1.51 4.06 11.53
N LEU A 53 -1.45 5.22 12.21
CA LEU A 53 -2.65 5.95 12.64
C LEU A 53 -3.45 6.48 11.44
N ASP A 54 -2.77 6.86 10.36
CA ASP A 54 -3.43 7.29 9.13
C ASP A 54 -4.16 6.15 8.44
N VAL A 55 -3.54 4.96 8.42
CA VAL A 55 -4.18 3.76 7.88
C VAL A 55 -5.38 3.35 8.73
N PHE A 56 -5.26 3.45 10.06
CA PHE A 56 -6.39 3.22 10.95
C PHE A 56 -7.52 4.24 10.75
N ARG A 57 -7.19 5.53 10.62
CA ARG A 57 -8.17 6.58 10.28
C ARG A 57 -8.84 6.32 8.94
N LEU A 58 -8.09 5.87 7.92
CA LEU A 58 -8.64 5.47 6.62
C LEU A 58 -9.65 4.32 6.77
N LEU A 59 -9.35 3.31 7.58
CA LEU A 59 -10.27 2.22 7.86
C LEU A 59 -11.57 2.73 8.52
N ILE A 60 -11.46 3.58 9.54
CA ILE A 60 -12.64 4.18 10.19
C ILE A 60 -13.47 5.00 9.21
N ILE A 61 -12.83 5.83 8.39
CA ILE A 61 -13.53 6.64 7.38
C ILE A 61 -14.19 5.75 6.33
N ALA A 62 -13.53 4.68 5.88
CA ALA A 62 -14.12 3.71 4.97
C ALA A 62 -15.39 3.07 5.55
N LEU A 63 -15.35 2.64 6.82
CA LEU A 63 -16.51 2.11 7.52
C LEU A 63 -17.62 3.15 7.67
N VAL A 64 -17.29 4.38 8.06
CA VAL A 64 -18.26 5.48 8.20
C VAL A 64 -18.94 5.77 6.87
N ILE A 65 -18.18 5.90 5.78
CA ILE A 65 -18.74 6.14 4.43
C ILE A 65 -19.65 4.97 4.02
N LEU A 66 -19.21 3.73 4.27
CA LEU A 66 -20.00 2.53 3.98
C LEU A 66 -21.34 2.54 4.73
N PHE A 67 -21.32 2.67 6.06
CA PHE A 67 -22.54 2.70 6.86
C PHE A 67 -23.42 3.89 6.50
N ALA A 68 -22.85 5.09 6.34
CA ALA A 68 -23.60 6.27 5.92
C ALA A 68 -24.30 6.08 4.57
N SER A 69 -23.65 5.39 3.61
CA SER A 69 -24.28 5.06 2.33
C SER A 69 -25.50 4.14 2.51
N VAL A 70 -25.42 3.14 3.39
CA VAL A 70 -26.54 2.24 3.70
C VAL A 70 -27.69 3.00 4.36
N PHE A 71 -27.40 3.86 5.35
CA PHE A 71 -28.42 4.68 6.00
C PHE A 71 -29.07 5.69 5.05
N ALA A 72 -28.27 6.30 4.16
CA ALA A 72 -28.80 7.18 3.14
C ALA A 72 -29.79 6.43 2.24
N MET A 73 -29.45 5.23 1.78
CA MET A 73 -30.37 4.41 0.98
C MET A 73 -31.66 4.04 1.73
N LEU A 74 -31.57 3.69 3.01
CA LEU A 74 -32.75 3.42 3.85
C LEU A 74 -33.69 4.63 4.00
N ALA A 75 -33.20 5.85 3.81
CA ALA A 75 -34.05 7.04 3.80
C ALA A 75 -34.93 7.13 2.55
N PHE A 76 -34.47 6.60 1.41
CA PHE A 76 -35.18 6.64 0.13
C PHE A 76 -35.99 5.37 -0.18
N VAL A 77 -35.75 4.27 0.54
CA VAL A 77 -36.51 3.02 0.36
C VAL A 77 -37.85 3.11 1.11
N PRO A 78 -38.99 2.92 0.42
CA PRO A 78 -40.30 2.98 1.06
C PRO A 78 -40.52 1.78 2.00
N GLY A 79 -41.08 2.05 3.18
CA GLY A 79 -41.46 1.04 4.16
C GLY A 79 -41.90 1.67 5.48
N ALA A 80 -42.92 1.06 6.11
CA ALA A 80 -43.52 1.56 7.35
C ALA A 80 -42.61 1.40 8.58
N THR A 81 -41.70 0.43 8.57
CA THR A 81 -40.76 0.18 9.67
C THR A 81 -39.34 0.08 9.14
N PHE A 82 -38.34 0.29 10.01
CA PHE A 82 -36.93 0.10 9.68
C PHE A 82 -36.67 -1.32 9.12
N LYS A 83 -37.23 -2.36 9.76
CA LYS A 83 -37.09 -3.75 9.31
C LYS A 83 -37.64 -3.96 7.90
N ALA A 84 -38.80 -3.38 7.58
CA ALA A 84 -39.39 -3.47 6.24
C ALA A 84 -38.51 -2.79 5.18
N ARG A 85 -37.95 -1.60 5.50
CA ARG A 85 -37.01 -0.91 4.61
C ARG A 85 -35.71 -1.70 4.41
N ALA A 86 -35.13 -2.24 5.48
CA ALA A 86 -33.92 -3.05 5.42
C ALA A 86 -34.11 -4.32 4.60
N LEU A 87 -35.23 -5.04 4.79
CA LEU A 87 -35.55 -6.22 3.99
C LEU A 87 -35.71 -5.87 2.51
N ARG A 88 -36.43 -4.78 2.20
CA ARG A 88 -36.59 -4.31 0.82
C ARG A 88 -35.26 -3.89 0.19
N LEU A 89 -34.40 -3.23 0.95
CA LEU A 89 -33.07 -2.84 0.49
C LEU A 89 -32.18 -4.06 0.20
N SER A 90 -32.22 -5.08 1.06
CA SER A 90 -31.48 -6.33 0.84
C SER A 90 -31.93 -7.09 -0.42
N ALA A 91 -33.15 -6.85 -0.91
CA ALA A 91 -33.66 -7.42 -2.15
C ALA A 91 -33.25 -6.65 -3.43
N LEU A 92 -32.51 -5.53 -3.27
CA LEU A 92 -32.03 -4.64 -4.33
C LEU A 92 -30.48 -4.61 -4.36
N PRO A 93 -29.82 -5.72 -4.73
CA PRO A 93 -28.36 -5.82 -4.73
C PRO A 93 -27.69 -4.80 -5.67
N GLU A 94 -28.33 -4.45 -6.79
CA GLU A 94 -27.80 -3.47 -7.73
C GLU A 94 -27.60 -2.09 -7.07
N LEU A 95 -28.55 -1.69 -6.21
CA LEU A 95 -28.47 -0.44 -5.47
C LEU A 95 -27.33 -0.46 -4.43
N MET A 96 -27.12 -1.59 -3.75
CA MET A 96 -25.99 -1.79 -2.83
C MET A 96 -24.66 -1.65 -3.55
N ILE A 97 -24.51 -2.28 -4.71
CA ILE A 97 -23.26 -2.23 -5.47
C ILE A 97 -23.01 -0.80 -5.97
N VAL A 98 -24.02 -0.10 -6.50
CA VAL A 98 -23.86 1.31 -6.92
C VAL A 98 -23.43 2.19 -5.74
N ALA A 99 -24.07 2.04 -4.57
CA ALA A 99 -23.67 2.80 -3.39
C ALA A 99 -22.27 2.45 -2.90
N GLN A 100 -21.86 1.18 -2.99
CA GLN A 100 -20.50 0.75 -2.71
C GLN A 100 -19.49 1.41 -3.65
N MET A 101 -19.79 1.50 -4.95
CA MET A 101 -18.95 2.18 -5.93
C MET A 101 -18.80 3.66 -5.60
N LEU A 102 -19.90 4.35 -5.25
CA LEU A 102 -19.86 5.75 -4.83
C LEU A 102 -19.05 5.93 -3.54
N ALA A 103 -19.23 5.05 -2.55
CA ALA A 103 -18.45 5.04 -1.33
C ALA A 103 -16.95 4.89 -1.60
N TYR A 104 -16.57 4.04 -2.55
CA TYR A 104 -15.19 3.87 -3.00
C TYR A 104 -14.62 5.13 -3.66
N LEU A 105 -15.39 5.83 -4.48
CA LEU A 105 -14.98 7.11 -5.07
C LEU A 105 -14.78 8.20 -4.01
N LEU A 106 -15.67 8.28 -3.01
CA LEU A 106 -15.51 9.20 -1.87
C LEU A 106 -14.26 8.88 -1.06
N LEU A 107 -14.02 7.59 -0.78
CA LEU A 107 -12.81 7.14 -0.07
C LEU A 107 -11.55 7.45 -0.86
N LEU A 108 -11.55 7.26 -2.18
CA LEU A 108 -10.44 7.62 -3.06
C LEU A 108 -10.15 9.14 -3.00
N GLY A 109 -11.21 9.97 -3.02
CA GLY A 109 -11.09 11.41 -2.83
C GLY A 109 -10.44 11.77 -1.49
N TYR A 110 -10.85 11.09 -0.41
CA TYR A 110 -10.23 11.29 0.90
C TYR A 110 -8.76 10.82 0.94
N MET A 111 -8.43 9.67 0.36
CA MET A 111 -7.04 9.21 0.22
C MET A 111 -6.17 10.24 -0.52
N TYR A 112 -6.70 10.83 -1.58
CA TYR A 112 -6.02 11.88 -2.34
C TYR A 112 -5.77 13.14 -1.48
N ILE A 113 -6.78 13.60 -0.73
CA ILE A 113 -6.66 14.74 0.19
C ILE A 113 -5.63 14.46 1.28
N LEU A 114 -5.70 13.28 1.91
CA LEU A 114 -4.77 12.85 2.95
C LEU A 114 -3.31 12.94 2.47
N VAL A 115 -3.01 12.38 1.30
CA VAL A 115 -1.64 12.35 0.76
C VAL A 115 -1.19 13.73 0.28
N THR A 116 -2.01 14.43 -0.50
CA THR A 116 -1.58 15.68 -1.17
C THR A 116 -1.65 16.91 -0.27
N LYS A 117 -2.66 17.00 0.60
CA LYS A 117 -2.89 18.17 1.46
C LYS A 117 -2.36 17.93 2.87
N GLU A 118 -2.76 16.86 3.54
CA GLU A 118 -2.37 16.62 4.95
C GLU A 118 -0.91 16.15 5.08
N ARG A 119 -0.45 15.30 4.16
CA ARG A 119 0.93 14.77 4.12
C ARG A 119 1.83 15.51 3.12
N ARG A 120 1.33 16.61 2.53
CA ARG A 120 2.06 17.55 1.65
C ARG A 120 2.88 16.88 0.53
N SER A 121 2.39 15.76 0.01
CA SER A 121 3.04 14.99 -1.05
C SER A 121 2.26 15.17 -2.37
N PRO A 122 2.61 16.18 -3.20
CA PRO A 122 1.73 16.67 -4.28
C PRO A 122 1.50 15.66 -5.42
N ARG A 123 2.39 14.67 -5.58
CA ARG A 123 2.29 13.65 -6.64
C ARG A 123 1.73 12.34 -6.07
N PHE A 124 0.42 12.30 -5.82
CA PHE A 124 -0.30 11.15 -5.22
C PHE A 124 0.20 9.79 -5.73
N TRP A 125 0.10 9.57 -7.05
CA TRP A 125 0.47 8.32 -7.71
C TRP A 125 1.92 7.91 -7.47
N LYS A 126 2.85 8.88 -7.48
CA LYS A 126 4.26 8.61 -7.19
C LYS A 126 4.45 8.23 -5.72
N THR A 127 3.78 8.93 -4.79
CA THR A 127 3.90 8.70 -3.35
C THR A 127 3.40 7.32 -2.92
N ILE A 128 2.37 6.79 -3.58
CA ILE A 128 1.86 5.43 -3.29
C ILE A 128 2.61 4.33 -4.07
N HIS A 129 3.62 4.69 -4.87
CA HIS A 129 4.38 3.79 -5.72
C HIS A 129 3.50 3.16 -6.81
N TRP A 130 2.63 3.96 -7.44
CA TRP A 130 1.91 3.59 -8.66
C TRP A 130 2.85 3.64 -9.86
N ASN A 131 3.69 2.61 -9.99
CA ASN A 131 4.75 2.55 -11.00
C ASN A 131 4.37 1.57 -12.12
N TRP A 132 3.90 2.08 -13.26
CA TRP A 132 3.56 1.22 -14.40
C TRP A 132 4.78 0.43 -14.89
N PRO A 133 4.70 -0.91 -15.02
CA PRO A 133 5.79 -1.68 -15.63
C PRO A 133 5.88 -1.38 -17.13
N ALA A 134 7.09 -1.34 -17.68
CA ALA A 134 7.32 -1.14 -19.11
C ALA A 134 6.67 -2.23 -19.98
N ASN A 135 6.60 -3.47 -19.47
CA ASN A 135 5.89 -4.57 -20.10
C ASN A 135 4.82 -5.13 -19.15
N ILE A 136 3.55 -5.02 -19.54
CA ILE A 136 2.40 -5.44 -18.73
C ILE A 136 2.11 -6.94 -18.85
N TRP A 137 2.50 -7.59 -19.95
CA TRP A 137 2.10 -8.96 -20.28
C TRP A 137 2.48 -10.00 -19.23
N PRO A 138 3.66 -9.97 -18.59
CA PRO A 138 3.98 -10.93 -17.53
C PRO A 138 3.02 -10.86 -16.34
N PHE A 139 2.48 -9.67 -16.04
CA PHE A 139 1.52 -9.48 -14.94
C PHE A 139 0.13 -9.98 -15.33
N VAL A 140 -0.28 -9.73 -16.58
CA VAL A 140 -1.52 -10.28 -17.13
C VAL A 140 -1.47 -11.81 -17.13
N VAL A 141 -0.42 -12.40 -17.72
CA VAL A 141 -0.20 -13.86 -17.71
C VAL A 141 -0.10 -14.39 -16.28
N GLY A 142 0.51 -13.65 -15.36
CA GLY A 142 0.56 -13.99 -13.94
C GLY A 142 -0.83 -14.11 -13.30
N GLY A 143 -1.74 -13.18 -13.60
CA GLY A 143 -3.13 -13.25 -13.11
C GLY A 143 -3.90 -14.43 -13.68
N LEU A 144 -3.74 -14.71 -14.99
CA LEU A 144 -4.35 -15.87 -15.65
C LEU A 144 -3.80 -17.20 -15.06
N ALA A 145 -2.48 -17.30 -14.91
CA ALA A 145 -1.83 -18.46 -14.33
C ALA A 145 -2.27 -18.68 -12.88
N MET A 146 -2.40 -17.60 -12.09
CA MET A 146 -2.91 -17.67 -10.73
C MET A 146 -4.32 -18.27 -10.67
N GLN A 147 -5.21 -17.89 -11.59
CA GLN A 147 -6.54 -18.49 -11.69
C GLN A 147 -6.47 -19.99 -12.00
N ILE A 148 -5.64 -20.40 -12.96
CA ILE A 148 -5.47 -21.83 -13.32
C ILE A 148 -4.97 -22.63 -12.11
N VAL A 149 -3.96 -22.12 -11.39
CA VAL A 149 -3.42 -22.75 -10.19
C VAL A 149 -4.50 -22.91 -9.11
N PHE A 150 -5.32 -21.88 -8.88
CA PHE A 150 -6.38 -21.94 -7.87
C PHE A 150 -7.56 -22.82 -8.26
N LEU A 151 -7.86 -22.99 -9.56
CA LEU A 151 -8.79 -24.03 -10.01
C LEU A 151 -8.28 -25.44 -9.70
N LEU A 152 -6.98 -25.68 -9.88
CA LEU A 152 -6.37 -26.97 -9.58
C LEU A 152 -6.32 -27.24 -8.07
N LEU A 153 -5.88 -26.25 -7.28
CA LEU A 153 -5.87 -26.34 -5.82
C LEU A 153 -7.28 -26.53 -5.27
N GLY A 154 -8.26 -25.88 -5.89
CA GLY A 154 -9.65 -25.96 -5.50
C GLY A 154 -10.25 -27.37 -5.56
N ARG A 155 -9.69 -28.28 -6.37
CA ARG A 155 -10.13 -29.69 -6.42
C ARG A 155 -9.91 -30.45 -5.11
N PHE A 156 -9.04 -29.93 -4.25
CA PHE A 156 -8.69 -30.55 -2.97
C PHE A 156 -9.34 -29.86 -1.77
N LEU A 157 -10.13 -28.80 -1.98
CA LEU A 157 -10.72 -28.00 -0.93
C LEU A 157 -12.24 -28.20 -0.87
N PRO A 158 -12.83 -28.27 0.33
CA PRO A 158 -14.27 -28.47 0.49
C PRO A 158 -15.03 -27.16 0.31
N PHE A 159 -15.28 -26.76 -0.94
CA PHE A 159 -16.13 -25.59 -1.19
C PHE A 159 -17.60 -25.88 -0.95
N PRO A 160 -18.35 -24.90 -0.39
CA PRO A 160 -19.80 -24.99 -0.37
C PRO A 160 -20.35 -25.00 -1.80
N LYS A 161 -21.47 -25.71 -2.00
CA LYS A 161 -22.15 -25.78 -3.31
C LYS A 161 -22.75 -24.43 -3.73
N GLU A 162 -23.25 -23.67 -2.75
CA GLU A 162 -23.76 -22.33 -2.95
C GLU A 162 -23.22 -21.40 -1.87
N THR A 163 -22.97 -20.16 -2.25
CA THR A 163 -22.52 -19.06 -1.41
C THR A 163 -23.49 -17.88 -1.53
N PRO A 164 -23.47 -16.93 -0.59
CA PRO A 164 -24.22 -15.67 -0.72
C PRO A 164 -23.91 -14.91 -2.02
N PHE A 165 -22.68 -15.04 -2.54
CA PHE A 165 -22.29 -14.44 -3.81
C PHE A 165 -23.01 -15.07 -5.02
N ASP A 166 -23.24 -16.38 -5.03
CA ASP A 166 -23.91 -17.07 -6.14
C ASP A 166 -25.35 -16.59 -6.33
N ALA A 167 -26.01 -16.17 -5.25
CA ALA A 167 -27.34 -15.55 -5.32
C ALA A 167 -27.35 -14.25 -6.13
N LEU A 168 -26.25 -13.49 -6.14
CA LEU A 168 -26.11 -12.26 -6.92
C LEU A 168 -25.98 -12.55 -8.42
N LEU A 169 -25.49 -13.74 -8.78
CA LEU A 169 -25.28 -14.13 -10.18
C LEU A 169 -26.57 -14.56 -10.89
N ARG A 170 -27.72 -14.58 -10.20
CA ARG A 170 -29.02 -14.97 -10.77
C ARG A 170 -29.70 -13.87 -11.58
N ARG A 171 -29.15 -12.64 -11.58
CA ARG A 171 -29.71 -11.47 -12.27
C ARG A 171 -28.72 -10.92 -13.29
N PRO A 172 -29.06 -10.81 -14.59
CA PRO A 172 -28.12 -10.32 -15.61
C PRO A 172 -27.57 -8.93 -15.32
N ALA A 173 -28.42 -8.00 -14.87
CA ALA A 173 -28.01 -6.64 -14.53
C ALA A 173 -27.03 -6.62 -13.35
N THR A 174 -27.25 -7.45 -12.33
CA THR A 174 -26.33 -7.59 -11.20
C THR A 174 -24.99 -8.17 -11.65
N VAL A 175 -24.99 -9.19 -12.50
CA VAL A 175 -23.77 -9.82 -13.04
C VAL A 175 -22.92 -8.82 -13.82
N VAL A 176 -23.52 -8.03 -14.70
CA VAL A 176 -22.79 -6.99 -15.46
C VAL A 176 -22.16 -5.96 -14.53
N LEU A 177 -22.91 -5.51 -13.51
CA LEU A 177 -22.42 -4.53 -12.55
C LEU A 177 -21.26 -5.10 -11.70
N ILE A 178 -21.38 -6.34 -11.23
CA ILE A 178 -20.31 -7.06 -10.53
C ILE A 178 -19.10 -7.23 -11.44
N ALA A 179 -19.29 -7.62 -12.70
CA ALA A 179 -18.21 -7.82 -13.65
C ALA A 179 -17.40 -6.54 -13.83
N VAL A 180 -18.06 -5.40 -14.07
CA VAL A 180 -17.39 -4.10 -14.18
C VAL A 180 -16.67 -3.75 -12.88
N PHE A 181 -17.35 -3.88 -11.73
CA PHE A 181 -16.77 -3.54 -10.43
C PHE A 181 -15.54 -4.40 -10.09
N ALA A 182 -15.65 -5.71 -10.28
CA ALA A 182 -14.64 -6.70 -9.92
C ALA A 182 -13.38 -6.63 -10.78
N VAL A 183 -13.44 -6.09 -12.01
CA VAL A 183 -12.24 -5.92 -12.86
C VAL A 183 -11.66 -4.51 -12.83
N THR A 184 -12.39 -3.54 -12.28
CA THR A 184 -11.97 -2.12 -12.26
C THR A 184 -11.82 -1.58 -10.84
N LEU A 185 -12.88 -0.99 -10.29
CA LEU A 185 -12.86 -0.19 -9.07
C LEU A 185 -12.60 -1.02 -7.81
N GLY A 186 -13.07 -2.28 -7.78
CA GLY A 186 -12.79 -3.22 -6.69
C GLY A 186 -11.28 -3.44 -6.51
N PRO A 187 -10.60 -4.06 -7.49
CA PRO A 187 -9.14 -4.26 -7.43
C PRO A 187 -8.37 -2.95 -7.24
N LEU A 188 -8.82 -1.84 -7.84
CA LEU A 188 -8.15 -0.55 -7.67
C LEU A 188 -8.14 -0.14 -6.20
N MET A 189 -9.31 -0.09 -5.56
CA MET A 189 -9.41 0.36 -4.17
C MET A 189 -8.76 -0.60 -3.19
N GLU A 190 -8.89 -1.90 -3.45
CA GLU A 190 -8.25 -2.94 -2.65
C GLU A 190 -6.72 -2.83 -2.71
N GLU A 191 -6.14 -2.69 -3.90
CA GLU A 191 -4.69 -2.55 -4.05
C GLU A 191 -4.18 -1.23 -3.49
N LEU A 192 -4.92 -0.13 -3.65
CA LEU A 192 -4.60 1.14 -3.02
C LEU A 192 -4.55 0.99 -1.49
N PHE A 193 -5.57 0.43 -0.87
CA PHE A 193 -5.61 0.29 0.59
C PHE A 193 -4.54 -0.69 1.10
N PHE A 194 -4.53 -1.93 0.59
CA PHE A 194 -3.68 -2.98 1.13
C PHE A 194 -2.21 -2.83 0.72
N ARG A 195 -1.92 -2.52 -0.56
CA ARG A 195 -0.54 -2.50 -1.13
C ARG A 195 0.02 -1.10 -1.20
N GLY A 196 -0.83 -0.10 -1.41
CA GLY A 196 -0.48 1.31 -1.36
C GLY A 196 -0.29 1.80 0.06
N PHE A 197 -1.30 1.70 0.93
CA PHE A 197 -1.27 2.34 2.26
C PHE A 197 -0.79 1.45 3.40
N LEU A 198 -1.35 0.24 3.55
CA LEU A 198 -1.11 -0.62 4.72
C LEU A 198 0.23 -1.37 4.65
N TYR A 199 0.53 -2.02 3.52
CA TYR A 199 1.76 -2.79 3.31
C TYR A 199 3.04 -2.02 3.67
N PRO A 200 3.33 -0.82 3.14
CA PRO A 200 4.61 -0.16 3.39
C PRO A 200 4.78 0.27 4.86
N VAL A 201 3.69 0.58 5.57
CA VAL A 201 3.74 0.87 7.01
C VAL A 201 4.17 -0.38 7.80
N LEU A 202 3.60 -1.53 7.48
CA LEU A 202 3.91 -2.80 8.14
C LEU A 202 5.31 -3.28 7.76
N ALA A 203 5.66 -3.23 6.48
CA ALA A 203 6.96 -3.67 5.97
C ALA A 203 8.11 -2.85 6.56
N ARG A 204 7.94 -1.52 6.69
CA ARG A 204 8.93 -0.64 7.31
C ARG A 204 9.15 -0.97 8.79
N ARG A 205 8.09 -1.33 9.52
CA ARG A 205 8.16 -1.54 10.98
C ARG A 205 8.52 -2.96 11.38
N PHE A 206 8.07 -3.96 10.62
CA PHE A 206 8.11 -5.37 11.00
C PHE A 206 8.67 -6.29 9.91
N GLY A 207 9.16 -5.72 8.80
CA GLY A 207 9.75 -6.46 7.69
C GLY A 207 8.76 -6.91 6.62
N MET A 208 9.30 -7.24 5.44
CA MET A 208 8.54 -7.59 4.24
C MET A 208 7.58 -8.77 4.47
N GLY A 209 8.07 -9.87 5.09
CA GLY A 209 7.27 -11.08 5.29
C GLY A 209 6.02 -10.82 6.16
N THR A 210 6.17 -10.05 7.23
CA THR A 210 5.06 -9.62 8.09
C THR A 210 4.09 -8.73 7.33
N GLY A 211 4.61 -7.76 6.56
CA GLY A 211 3.78 -6.89 5.72
C GLY A 211 2.91 -7.65 4.72
N ILE A 212 3.48 -8.65 4.04
CA ILE A 212 2.75 -9.51 3.11
C ILE A 212 1.70 -10.34 3.86
N SER A 213 2.10 -11.01 4.94
CA SER A 213 1.22 -11.96 5.64
C SER A 213 0.01 -11.27 6.28
N VAL A 214 0.23 -10.13 6.95
CA VAL A 214 -0.84 -9.38 7.63
C VAL A 214 -1.80 -8.76 6.62
N THR A 215 -1.30 -8.17 5.52
CA THR A 215 -2.18 -7.62 4.48
C THR A 215 -2.98 -8.71 3.76
N ALA A 216 -2.36 -9.85 3.45
CA ALA A 216 -3.03 -10.99 2.86
C ALA A 216 -4.12 -11.57 3.78
N PHE A 217 -3.84 -11.65 5.09
CA PHE A 217 -4.81 -12.14 6.07
C PHE A 217 -6.03 -11.20 6.18
N GLY A 218 -5.81 -9.91 6.30
CA GLY A 218 -6.89 -8.91 6.30
C GLY A 218 -7.71 -8.94 5.00
N PHE A 219 -7.03 -9.15 3.86
CA PHE A 219 -7.67 -9.28 2.56
C PHE A 219 -8.60 -10.51 2.50
N GLY A 220 -8.14 -11.68 2.95
CA GLY A 220 -8.97 -12.89 3.05
C GLY A 220 -10.19 -12.71 3.96
N LEU A 221 -9.99 -12.13 5.15
CA LEU A 221 -11.07 -11.92 6.11
C LEU A 221 -12.16 -10.96 5.61
N MET A 222 -11.78 -9.92 4.87
CA MET A 222 -12.74 -8.96 4.29
C MET A 222 -13.75 -9.65 3.36
N HIS A 223 -13.36 -10.77 2.75
CA HIS A 223 -14.21 -11.53 1.82
C HIS A 223 -15.01 -12.65 2.51
N ALA A 224 -14.83 -12.91 3.81
CA ALA A 224 -15.43 -14.06 4.47
C ALA A 224 -16.97 -14.08 4.36
N ALA A 225 -17.63 -12.94 4.60
CA ALA A 225 -19.08 -12.85 4.54
C ALA A 225 -19.64 -13.11 3.12
N GLN A 226 -18.92 -12.68 2.07
CA GLN A 226 -19.30 -12.89 0.67
C GLN A 226 -19.37 -14.38 0.31
N TYR A 227 -18.48 -15.19 0.88
CA TYR A 227 -18.39 -16.63 0.64
C TYR A 227 -19.00 -17.48 1.78
N GLY A 228 -19.94 -16.91 2.55
CA GLY A 228 -20.65 -17.64 3.60
C GLY A 228 -19.74 -18.16 4.72
N TYR A 229 -18.64 -17.45 5.00
CA TYR A 229 -17.61 -17.83 5.97
C TYR A 229 -16.93 -19.17 5.69
N SER A 230 -16.94 -19.63 4.43
CA SER A 230 -16.17 -20.78 3.97
C SER A 230 -14.67 -20.57 4.22
N TRP A 231 -14.10 -21.36 5.14
CA TRP A 231 -12.67 -21.30 5.44
C TRP A 231 -11.81 -21.61 4.21
N ALA A 232 -12.27 -22.52 3.35
CA ALA A 232 -11.60 -22.90 2.11
C ALA A 232 -11.53 -21.71 1.13
N SER A 233 -12.64 -20.98 0.97
CA SER A 233 -12.71 -19.80 0.11
C SER A 233 -11.84 -18.67 0.67
N VAL A 234 -11.92 -18.42 1.98
CA VAL A 234 -11.09 -17.41 2.66
C VAL A 234 -9.60 -17.76 2.55
N PHE A 235 -9.24 -19.04 2.65
CA PHE A 235 -7.86 -19.50 2.50
C PHE A 235 -7.33 -19.28 1.08
N LEU A 236 -8.11 -19.60 0.04
CA LEU A 236 -7.71 -19.28 -1.34
C LEU A 236 -7.50 -17.77 -1.55
N ILE A 237 -8.41 -16.95 -1.03
CA ILE A 237 -8.31 -15.48 -1.14
C ILE A 237 -7.12 -14.94 -0.35
N PHE A 238 -6.79 -15.55 0.78
CA PHE A 238 -5.53 -15.28 1.49
C PHE A 238 -4.32 -15.55 0.59
N LEU A 239 -4.30 -16.68 -0.13
CA LEU A 239 -3.20 -17.00 -1.07
C LEU A 239 -3.14 -16.00 -2.24
N VAL A 240 -4.27 -15.57 -2.79
CA VAL A 240 -4.33 -14.43 -3.73
C VAL A 240 -3.62 -13.23 -3.11
N GLY A 241 -4.00 -12.88 -1.88
CA GLY A 241 -3.42 -11.75 -1.14
C GLY A 241 -1.90 -11.85 -0.94
N VAL A 242 -1.38 -13.05 -0.71
CA VAL A 242 0.07 -13.34 -0.61
C VAL A 242 0.75 -13.07 -1.95
N VAL A 243 0.20 -13.57 -3.07
CA VAL A 243 0.76 -13.34 -4.41
C VAL A 243 0.79 -11.85 -4.74
N LEU A 244 -0.30 -11.13 -4.50
CA LEU A 244 -0.38 -9.68 -4.76
C LEU A 244 0.60 -8.89 -3.89
N GLY A 245 0.71 -9.24 -2.60
CA GLY A 245 1.71 -8.65 -1.70
C GLY A 245 3.15 -8.94 -2.14
N ALA A 246 3.42 -10.16 -2.60
CA ALA A 246 4.72 -10.56 -3.13
C ALA A 246 5.09 -9.80 -4.42
N VAL A 247 4.13 -9.56 -5.32
CA VAL A 247 4.31 -8.73 -6.52
C VAL A 247 4.61 -7.29 -6.13
N ARG A 248 3.80 -6.69 -5.24
CA ARG A 248 4.02 -5.34 -4.72
C ARG A 248 5.41 -5.18 -4.10
N ALA A 249 5.85 -6.17 -3.31
CA ALA A 249 7.15 -6.15 -2.63
C ALA A 249 8.33 -6.26 -3.61
N ARG A 250 8.26 -7.18 -4.58
CA ARG A 250 9.36 -7.43 -5.53
C ARG A 250 9.48 -6.38 -6.62
N LYS A 251 8.36 -5.77 -7.02
CA LYS A 251 8.32 -4.79 -8.12
C LYS A 251 8.31 -3.35 -7.63
N ASP A 252 8.22 -3.15 -6.32
CA ASP A 252 7.96 -1.86 -5.71
C ASP A 252 6.89 -1.04 -6.46
N SER A 253 5.77 -1.71 -6.76
CA SER A 253 4.73 -1.16 -7.62
C SER A 253 3.35 -1.66 -7.23
N VAL A 254 2.45 -0.72 -6.93
CA VAL A 254 1.02 -0.99 -6.74
C VAL A 254 0.34 -1.24 -8.09
N ALA A 255 0.78 -0.58 -9.17
CA ALA A 255 0.23 -0.80 -10.51
C ALA A 255 0.50 -2.24 -11.00
N ALA A 256 1.67 -2.81 -10.67
CA ALA A 256 2.01 -4.18 -11.02
C ALA A 256 1.11 -5.19 -10.29
N SER A 257 0.84 -5.01 -8.99
CA SER A 257 -0.07 -5.90 -8.26
C SER A 257 -1.52 -5.71 -8.71
N PHE A 258 -1.95 -4.48 -9.01
CA PHE A 258 -3.24 -4.18 -9.64
C PHE A 258 -3.43 -4.91 -10.98
N LEU A 259 -2.41 -4.92 -11.85
CA LEU A 259 -2.50 -5.66 -13.13
C LEU A 259 -2.72 -7.16 -12.92
N VAL A 260 -1.99 -7.79 -12.00
CA VAL A 260 -2.18 -9.21 -11.67
C VAL A 260 -3.58 -9.45 -11.12
N HIS A 261 -4.04 -8.59 -10.21
CA HIS A 261 -5.35 -8.70 -9.58
C HIS A 261 -6.49 -8.53 -10.59
N ALA A 262 -6.45 -7.47 -11.40
CA ALA A 262 -7.44 -7.22 -12.44
C ALA A 262 -7.46 -8.35 -13.48
N ALA A 263 -6.30 -8.88 -13.89
CA ALA A 263 -6.23 -10.01 -14.81
C ALA A 263 -6.81 -11.32 -14.21
N TYR A 264 -6.54 -11.58 -12.93
CA TYR A 264 -7.14 -12.70 -12.19
C TYR A 264 -8.67 -12.60 -12.17
N ASN A 265 -9.21 -11.45 -11.73
CA ASN A 265 -10.66 -11.23 -11.71
C ASN A 265 -11.26 -11.24 -13.12
N SER A 266 -10.57 -10.69 -14.12
CA SER A 266 -11.01 -10.74 -15.53
C SER A 266 -11.11 -12.16 -16.04
N THR A 267 -10.21 -13.06 -15.61
CA THR A 267 -10.26 -14.48 -15.98
C THR A 267 -11.51 -15.14 -15.39
N ILE A 268 -11.84 -14.85 -14.12
CA ILE A 268 -13.07 -15.33 -13.47
C ILE A 268 -14.30 -14.86 -14.24
N ILE A 269 -14.39 -13.56 -14.54
CA ILE A 269 -15.52 -12.98 -15.28
C ILE A 269 -15.61 -13.54 -16.70
N LEU A 270 -14.48 -13.76 -17.39
CA LEU A 270 -14.47 -14.36 -18.72
C LEU A 270 -14.98 -15.81 -18.70
N MET A 271 -14.56 -16.60 -17.71
CA MET A 271 -15.09 -17.97 -17.54
C MET A 271 -16.59 -17.95 -17.26
N LEU A 272 -17.06 -17.03 -16.41
CA LEU A 272 -18.49 -16.85 -16.15
C LEU A 272 -19.26 -16.45 -17.41
N LEU A 273 -18.72 -15.53 -18.21
CA LEU A 273 -19.30 -15.09 -19.48
C LEU A 273 -19.43 -16.27 -20.46
N ILE A 274 -18.38 -17.09 -20.58
CA ILE A 274 -18.37 -18.28 -21.45
C ILE A 274 -19.38 -19.33 -20.94
N ALA A 275 -19.37 -19.64 -19.64
CA ALA A 275 -20.24 -20.66 -19.05
C ALA A 275 -21.74 -20.34 -19.17
N THR A 276 -22.09 -19.07 -19.38
CA THR A 276 -23.47 -18.55 -19.42
C THR A 276 -23.87 -18.01 -20.81
N ASP A 277 -23.07 -18.28 -21.84
CA ASP A 277 -23.24 -17.79 -23.22
C ASP A 277 -23.52 -16.27 -23.30
N GLY A 278 -22.69 -15.50 -22.61
CA GLY A 278 -22.83 -14.05 -22.55
C GLY A 278 -23.88 -13.58 -21.54
N PHE A 279 -23.97 -14.24 -20.37
CA PHE A 279 -24.94 -13.96 -19.31
C PHE A 279 -26.41 -14.17 -19.70
N ARG A 280 -26.66 -14.94 -20.78
CA ARG A 280 -28.01 -15.27 -21.26
C ARG A 280 -28.60 -16.49 -20.55
N HIS A 281 -27.74 -17.40 -20.11
CA HIS A 281 -28.12 -18.67 -19.50
C HIS A 281 -27.55 -18.82 -18.08
N LEU A 282 -27.98 -17.95 -17.16
CA LEU A 282 -27.51 -17.94 -15.77
C LEU A 282 -27.98 -19.17 -14.98
N GLU A 283 -29.04 -19.83 -15.42
CA GLU A 283 -29.55 -21.09 -14.87
C GLU A 283 -28.51 -22.23 -14.91
N LYS A 284 -27.55 -22.17 -15.83
CA LYS A 284 -26.45 -23.15 -15.95
C LYS A 284 -25.50 -23.14 -14.76
N LEU A 285 -25.50 -22.07 -13.95
CA LEU A 285 -24.68 -21.97 -12.74
C LEU A 285 -25.23 -22.76 -11.54
N SER A 286 -26.48 -23.25 -11.65
CA SER A 286 -27.17 -23.97 -10.57
C SER A 286 -27.25 -25.49 -10.80
N GLN A 287 -26.61 -25.99 -11.86
CA GLN A 287 -26.53 -27.41 -12.24
C GLN A 287 -25.20 -28.02 -11.81
#